data_AF-A0A8H6PI76-F1
#
_entry.id   AF-A0A8H6PI76-F1
#
_cell.length_a   1.000
_cell.length_b   1.000
_cell.length_c   1.000
_cell.angle_alpha   90.00
_cell.angle_beta   90.00
_cell.angle_gamma   90.00
#
_symmetry.space_group_name_H-M   'P 1'
#
loop_
_entity.id
_entity.type
_entity.pdbx_description
1 polymer ?
#
loop_
_entity_poly.entity_id
_entity_poly.type
_entity_poly.pdbx_seq_one_letter_code
_entity_poly.pdbx_strand_id
1 'polypeptide(L)'
;MEMNPPSNNAKEPGTRASFVETLGALEKILRFVEKHKVASLIILALAYPKLAVCWGWMGSDRTSAESLFSVPLFVALALLVAASQSTNVSWQLRFAYLEWQSLATLLDGITGGHTITLVLIALFFFPVLWLAILGLISWQLILLKYRQYVRKVTAEMRDLRGQAKIALDRSQEYATAASEYEWRVLKVVKEIYLVQTQITEVFGREPGAFNVLAQNVETAVQAGKDLTELTKDILVGRSKAEDEFEKIQQLADRVTTLAEQGEIVDAVSSAVAIQERLAGVQEAENSLLRIKEGAHSIMVKVYLDDMLATQKKLLEELQARAREREQPAEEDAQPAEEDAKPAEEDAQPILDNKVTLRDPIAIVGSLRGATENIDDRWFPLELPFAVSLFNYSTNQVFVTDNGILSLDSAGGTNSEQRNGQVLPFYDQIPAYSMFPFWTDLKICEGKPHGIYYEIVGETGSRSFTVEWYVTRWSKEDQYFHFNLRIDEAHPNIVTYQYYDAVDKGAECTIGVQGANGVFKMFSHNEAKVDPGLRLVFNTAENTMDVSTFSI
;
A
#
# COMPACT_ATOMS: atom_id res chain seq x y z
N MET A 1 16.31 -27.29 -6.57
CA MET A 1 16.50 -27.06 -8.01
C MET A 1 15.12 -27.00 -8.63
N GLU A 2 14.53 -25.82 -8.65
CA GLU A 2 13.55 -25.35 -9.63
C GLU A 2 13.44 -23.84 -9.37
N MET A 3 13.93 -23.07 -10.33
CA MET A 3 13.97 -21.61 -10.25
C MET A 3 12.56 -21.08 -10.50
N ASN A 4 12.07 -20.24 -9.59
CA ASN A 4 10.89 -19.41 -9.83
C ASN A 4 11.07 -18.62 -11.15
N PRO A 5 10.03 -18.51 -11.98
CA PRO A 5 10.12 -17.76 -13.22
C PRO A 5 10.39 -16.28 -12.92
N PRO A 6 11.16 -15.59 -13.78
CA PRO A 6 11.43 -14.18 -13.61
C PRO A 6 10.13 -13.38 -13.71
N SER A 7 10.00 -12.41 -12.80
CA SER A 7 9.06 -11.29 -12.84
C SER A 7 8.79 -10.85 -14.27
N ASN A 8 7.51 -10.82 -14.64
CA ASN A 8 6.99 -10.55 -15.97
C ASN A 8 7.05 -9.04 -16.33
N ASN A 9 8.15 -8.36 -15.99
CA ASN A 9 8.42 -6.95 -16.35
C ASN A 9 9.11 -6.81 -17.70
N ALA A 10 8.71 -7.60 -18.70
CA ALA A 10 9.28 -7.56 -20.04
C ALA A 10 8.19 -7.47 -21.10
N LYS A 11 7.38 -6.40 -21.08
CA LYS A 11 6.60 -5.97 -22.26
C LYS A 11 6.03 -4.54 -22.23
N GLU A 12 6.54 -3.65 -21.39
CA GLU A 12 6.36 -2.22 -21.61
C GLU A 12 7.64 -1.64 -22.23
N PRO A 13 7.56 -0.79 -23.26
CA PRO A 13 8.73 -0.06 -23.74
C PRO A 13 9.29 0.73 -22.56
N GLY A 14 10.46 0.33 -22.06
CA GLY A 14 10.98 0.80 -20.79
C GLY A 14 10.89 2.33 -20.70
N THR A 15 10.36 2.83 -19.58
CA THR A 15 10.07 4.25 -19.30
C THR A 15 11.25 5.16 -19.67
N ARG A 16 12.49 4.63 -19.57
CA ARG A 16 13.74 5.25 -20.02
C ARG A 16 13.80 5.57 -21.52
N ALA A 17 13.37 4.65 -22.39
CA ALA A 17 13.37 4.85 -23.84
C ALA A 17 12.34 5.92 -24.25
N SER A 18 11.13 5.87 -23.67
CA SER A 18 10.10 6.91 -23.89
C SER A 18 10.56 8.28 -23.42
N PHE A 19 11.21 8.36 -22.25
CA PHE A 19 11.66 9.62 -21.68
C PHE A 19 12.79 10.29 -22.49
N VAL A 20 13.81 9.52 -22.88
CA VAL A 20 14.90 10.00 -23.74
C VAL A 20 14.38 10.43 -25.11
N GLU A 21 13.39 9.72 -25.65
CA GLU A 21 12.74 10.10 -26.90
C GLU A 21 11.95 11.42 -26.76
N THR A 22 11.25 11.60 -25.64
CA THR A 22 10.49 12.82 -25.32
C THR A 22 11.40 14.04 -25.20
N LEU A 23 12.51 13.93 -24.48
CA LEU A 23 13.51 15.01 -24.37
C LEU A 23 14.23 15.26 -25.71
N GLY A 24 14.54 14.21 -26.47
CA GLY A 24 15.13 14.33 -27.80
C GLY A 24 14.19 15.01 -28.81
N ALA A 25 12.88 14.82 -28.68
CA ALA A 25 11.88 15.53 -29.48
C ALA A 25 11.81 17.03 -29.11
N LEU A 26 11.90 17.36 -27.82
CA LEU A 26 12.02 18.73 -27.32
C LEU A 26 13.27 19.43 -27.87
N GLU A 27 14.42 18.77 -27.83
CA GLU A 27 15.69 19.29 -28.37
C GLU A 27 15.58 19.58 -29.88
N LYS A 28 14.96 18.68 -30.65
CA LYS A 28 14.74 18.87 -32.10
C LYS A 28 13.85 20.09 -32.39
N ILE A 29 12.78 20.29 -31.61
CA ILE A 29 11.91 21.46 -31.73
C ILE A 29 12.71 22.74 -31.42
N LEU A 30 13.52 22.72 -30.38
CA LEU A 30 14.31 23.89 -29.96
C LEU A 30 15.36 24.27 -31.01
N ARG A 31 16.10 23.30 -31.55
CA ARG A 31 17.04 23.51 -32.67
C ARG A 31 16.35 23.98 -33.94
N PHE A 32 15.13 23.48 -34.21
CA PHE A 32 14.33 23.95 -35.34
C PHE A 32 13.95 25.43 -35.17
N VAL A 33 13.49 25.83 -33.97
CA VAL A 33 13.19 27.22 -33.64
C VAL A 33 14.43 28.09 -33.76
N GLU A 34 15.57 27.66 -33.20
CA GLU A 34 16.83 28.38 -33.24
C GLU A 34 17.33 28.60 -34.67
N LYS A 35 17.32 27.55 -35.50
CA LYS A 35 17.76 27.59 -36.90
C LYS A 35 16.88 28.51 -37.77
N HIS A 36 15.60 28.63 -37.47
CA HIS A 36 14.65 29.41 -38.27
C HIS A 36 14.24 30.73 -37.60
N LYS A 37 14.79 31.06 -36.42
CA LYS A 37 14.52 32.29 -35.65
C LYS A 37 14.79 33.55 -36.46
N VAL A 38 15.89 33.54 -37.21
CA VAL A 38 16.30 34.64 -38.10
C VAL A 38 15.35 34.74 -39.31
N ALA A 39 14.92 33.62 -39.89
CA ALA A 39 13.96 33.63 -41.00
C ALA A 39 12.59 34.16 -40.57
N SER A 40 12.09 33.77 -39.39
CA SER A 40 10.82 34.26 -38.83
C SER A 40 10.87 35.77 -38.49
N LEU A 41 11.97 36.24 -37.90
CA LEU A 41 12.19 37.66 -37.62
C LEU A 41 12.33 38.49 -38.91
N ILE A 42 13.01 37.96 -39.93
CA ILE A 42 13.12 38.58 -41.25
C ILE A 42 11.74 38.66 -41.93
N ILE A 43 10.92 37.60 -41.86
CA ILE A 43 9.57 37.60 -42.43
C ILE A 43 8.67 38.62 -41.71
N LEU A 44 8.76 38.73 -40.38
CA LEU A 44 8.05 39.74 -39.58
C LEU A 44 8.51 41.17 -39.92
N ALA A 45 9.82 41.39 -40.03
CA ALA A 45 10.39 42.68 -40.42
C ALA A 45 10.02 43.09 -41.86
N LEU A 46 9.90 42.13 -42.78
CA LEU A 46 9.46 42.36 -44.16
C LEU A 46 7.93 42.55 -44.28
N ALA A 47 7.14 41.97 -43.37
CA ALA A 47 5.68 42.10 -43.35
C ALA A 47 5.20 43.38 -42.64
N TYR A 48 5.95 43.89 -41.67
CA TYR A 48 5.60 45.06 -40.85
C TYR A 48 5.28 46.34 -41.66
N PRO A 49 6.02 46.71 -42.73
CA PRO A 49 5.70 47.89 -43.53
C PRO A 49 4.34 47.78 -44.24
N LYS A 50 3.90 46.56 -44.57
CA LYS A 50 2.59 46.34 -45.23
C LYS A 50 1.43 46.31 -44.24
N LEU A 51 1.66 45.86 -43.00
CA LEU A 51 0.66 45.89 -41.93
C LEU A 51 0.40 47.31 -41.42
N ALA A 52 1.43 48.15 -41.29
CA ALA A 52 1.29 49.55 -40.88
C ALA A 52 0.47 50.38 -41.88
N VAL A 53 0.57 50.07 -43.18
CA VAL A 53 -0.21 50.73 -44.24
C VAL A 53 -1.67 50.24 -44.26
N CYS A 54 -1.94 48.97 -43.91
CA CYS A 54 -3.30 48.41 -43.90
C CYS A 54 -4.13 48.83 -42.68
N TRP A 55 -3.51 49.29 -41.59
CA TRP A 55 -4.19 49.69 -40.34
C TRP A 55 -4.38 51.20 -40.17
N GLY A 56 -4.18 52.00 -41.22
CA GLY A 56 -4.69 53.37 -41.26
C GLY A 56 -4.02 54.34 -40.28
N TRP A 57 -2.70 54.29 -40.13
CA TRP A 57 -1.96 55.45 -39.61
C TRP A 57 -1.78 56.50 -40.72
N MET A 58 -2.87 57.18 -41.08
CA MET A 58 -2.79 58.47 -41.76
C MET A 58 -2.61 59.55 -40.70
N GLY A 59 -1.35 59.90 -40.44
CA GLY A 59 -0.94 61.08 -39.68
C GLY A 59 -0.03 61.96 -40.53
N SER A 60 -0.66 62.92 -41.22
CA SER A 60 -0.14 64.16 -41.84
C SER A 60 1.22 64.17 -42.56
N ASP A 61 1.13 64.41 -43.87
CA ASP A 61 1.94 65.27 -44.75
C ASP A 61 3.40 65.62 -44.42
N ARG A 62 4.21 65.40 -45.48
CA ARG A 62 5.60 65.81 -45.78
C ARG A 62 6.75 64.94 -45.25
N THR A 63 7.21 64.08 -46.18
CA THR A 63 8.60 63.83 -46.63
C THR A 63 9.67 63.58 -45.55
N SER A 64 10.39 62.47 -45.56
CA SER A 64 11.26 62.06 -46.67
C SER A 64 11.31 60.54 -46.84
N ALA A 65 11.76 60.06 -48.00
CA ALA A 65 12.03 58.64 -48.26
C ALA A 65 13.00 57.98 -47.25
N GLU A 66 13.63 58.78 -46.37
CA GLU A 66 14.52 58.32 -45.31
C GLU A 66 13.77 57.89 -44.04
N SER A 67 12.55 58.35 -43.75
CA SER A 67 11.77 57.94 -42.56
C SER A 67 11.06 56.58 -42.74
N LEU A 68 10.74 56.22 -43.98
CA LEU A 68 10.15 54.92 -44.35
C LEU A 68 11.18 53.78 -44.33
N PHE A 69 12.48 54.09 -44.42
CA PHE A 69 13.55 53.10 -44.35
C PHE A 69 14.24 53.07 -42.99
N SER A 70 14.40 54.20 -42.29
CA SER A 70 15.16 54.25 -41.04
C SER A 70 14.43 53.59 -39.86
N VAL A 71 13.13 53.84 -39.65
CA VAL A 71 12.41 53.27 -38.49
C VAL A 71 12.25 51.74 -38.60
N PRO A 72 11.85 51.16 -39.74
CA PRO A 72 11.76 49.70 -39.87
C PRO A 72 13.13 49.02 -39.86
N LEU A 73 14.16 49.64 -40.45
CA LEU A 73 15.53 49.12 -40.41
C LEU A 73 16.12 49.22 -39.01
N PHE A 74 15.78 50.26 -38.23
CA PHE A 74 16.22 50.41 -36.83
C PHE A 74 15.48 49.46 -35.90
N VAL A 75 14.18 49.20 -36.11
CA VAL A 75 13.43 48.16 -35.39
C VAL A 75 13.91 46.77 -35.78
N ALA A 76 14.18 46.53 -37.07
CA ALA A 76 14.76 45.28 -37.54
C ALA A 76 16.17 45.08 -36.99
N LEU A 77 17.05 46.09 -36.99
CA LEU A 77 18.38 46.03 -36.38
C LEU A 77 18.29 45.89 -34.86
N ALA A 78 17.37 46.56 -34.17
CA ALA A 78 17.19 46.43 -32.72
C ALA A 78 16.66 45.02 -32.36
N LEU A 79 15.78 44.44 -33.18
CA LEU A 79 15.33 43.05 -33.06
C LEU A 79 16.44 42.06 -33.44
N LEU A 80 17.30 42.39 -34.42
CA LEU A 80 18.45 41.56 -34.81
C LEU A 80 19.57 41.61 -33.77
N VAL A 81 19.81 42.76 -33.15
CA VAL A 81 20.76 42.98 -32.05
C VAL A 81 20.20 42.38 -30.77
N ALA A 82 18.91 42.49 -30.48
CA ALA A 82 18.27 41.77 -29.38
C ALA A 82 18.32 40.24 -29.61
N ALA A 83 18.15 39.78 -30.85
CA ALA A 83 18.26 38.37 -31.20
C ALA A 83 19.71 37.84 -31.23
N SER A 84 20.70 38.65 -31.61
CA SER A 84 22.13 38.26 -31.64
C SER A 84 22.81 38.41 -30.28
N GLN A 85 22.37 39.36 -29.45
CA GLN A 85 22.76 39.45 -28.04
C GLN A 85 22.00 38.44 -27.17
N SER A 86 20.86 37.89 -27.64
CA SER A 86 20.19 36.77 -26.98
C SER A 86 20.74 35.43 -27.47
N THR A 87 21.86 35.00 -26.92
CA THR A 87 22.27 33.58 -26.94
C THR A 87 21.29 32.65 -26.20
N ASN A 88 20.26 33.22 -25.56
CA ASN A 88 19.23 32.48 -24.84
C ASN A 88 17.90 32.47 -25.62
N VAL A 89 17.65 31.36 -26.32
CA VAL A 89 16.33 30.98 -26.89
C VAL A 89 15.25 30.91 -25.81
N SER A 90 15.63 30.78 -24.53
CA SER A 90 14.74 30.65 -23.38
C SER A 90 13.76 31.80 -23.20
N TRP A 91 14.10 33.05 -23.55
CA TRP A 91 13.21 34.19 -23.23
C TRP A 91 11.92 34.21 -24.07
N GLN A 92 11.96 33.84 -25.35
CA GLN A 92 10.76 33.82 -26.21
C GLN A 92 9.79 32.68 -25.85
N LEU A 93 10.32 31.52 -25.40
CA LEU A 93 9.52 30.41 -24.88
C LEU A 93 8.97 30.72 -23.47
N ARG A 94 9.77 31.39 -22.61
CA ARG A 94 9.32 31.93 -21.30
C ARG A 94 8.18 32.95 -21.46
N PHE A 95 8.27 33.85 -22.44
CA PHE A 95 7.22 34.85 -22.72
C PHE A 95 5.92 34.21 -23.29
N ALA A 96 6.05 33.22 -24.19
CA ALA A 96 4.91 32.52 -24.78
C ALA A 96 4.19 31.56 -23.80
N TYR A 97 4.86 31.11 -22.73
CA TYR A 97 4.24 30.32 -21.66
C TYR A 97 3.44 31.20 -20.69
N LEU A 98 3.93 32.41 -20.37
CA LEU A 98 3.40 33.23 -19.28
C LEU A 98 2.27 34.22 -19.66
N GLU A 99 2.13 34.71 -20.90
CA GLU A 99 1.27 35.89 -21.16
C GLU A 99 0.22 35.81 -22.30
N TRP A 100 -0.08 34.64 -22.87
CA TRP A 100 -0.97 34.58 -24.07
C TRP A 100 -2.39 34.01 -23.86
N GLN A 101 -2.92 34.03 -22.64
CA GLN A 101 -4.36 33.77 -22.41
C GLN A 101 -5.28 34.88 -22.94
N SER A 102 -4.78 36.10 -23.13
CA SER A 102 -5.57 37.28 -23.52
C SER A 102 -5.92 37.35 -25.01
N LEU A 103 -5.09 36.81 -25.90
CA LEU A 103 -5.32 36.94 -27.35
C LEU A 103 -6.36 35.93 -27.86
N ALA A 104 -6.37 34.71 -27.32
CA ALA A 104 -7.32 33.66 -27.71
C ALA A 104 -8.75 34.00 -27.29
N THR A 105 -8.92 34.56 -26.09
CA THR A 105 -10.21 35.05 -25.58
C THR A 105 -10.70 36.30 -26.33
N LEU A 106 -9.78 37.18 -26.75
CA LEU A 106 -10.09 38.33 -27.60
C LEU A 106 -10.60 37.91 -28.98
N LEU A 107 -10.00 36.89 -29.59
CA LEU A 107 -10.40 36.39 -30.91
C LEU A 107 -11.75 35.65 -30.89
N ASP A 108 -12.08 34.97 -29.80
CA ASP A 108 -13.37 34.29 -29.61
C ASP A 108 -14.53 35.30 -29.48
N GLY A 109 -14.28 36.45 -28.84
CA GLY A 109 -15.27 37.53 -28.70
C GLY A 109 -15.58 38.32 -29.98
N ILE A 110 -14.73 38.23 -31.00
CA ILE A 110 -14.85 39.04 -32.23
C ILE A 110 -15.53 38.26 -33.39
N THR A 111 -15.58 36.93 -33.34
CA THR A 111 -15.79 36.06 -34.52
C THR A 111 -17.23 35.60 -34.75
N GLY A 112 -18.21 36.48 -34.55
CA GLY A 112 -19.59 36.26 -34.96
C GLY A 112 -19.75 36.09 -36.49
N GLY A 113 -19.61 34.85 -36.97
CA GLY A 113 -20.19 34.21 -38.18
C GLY A 113 -19.98 34.81 -39.57
N HIS A 114 -19.88 36.14 -39.73
CA HIS A 114 -19.97 36.82 -41.03
C HIS A 114 -18.65 37.47 -41.49
N THR A 115 -17.63 37.50 -40.65
CA THR A 115 -16.31 38.07 -40.98
C THR A 115 -15.37 37.09 -41.67
N ILE A 116 -15.57 35.77 -41.55
CA ILE A 116 -14.71 34.77 -42.22
C ILE A 116 -14.78 34.92 -43.74
N THR A 117 -15.96 35.21 -44.29
CA THR A 117 -16.15 35.36 -45.75
C THR A 117 -15.53 36.66 -46.28
N LEU A 118 -15.63 37.77 -45.54
CA LEU A 118 -15.04 39.06 -45.93
C LEU A 118 -13.52 39.10 -45.74
N VAL A 119 -13.02 38.44 -44.69
CA VAL A 119 -11.58 38.24 -44.46
C VAL A 119 -11.01 37.34 -45.56
N LEU A 120 -11.68 36.25 -45.94
CA LEU A 120 -11.26 35.39 -47.06
C LEU A 120 -11.26 36.10 -48.43
N ILE A 121 -12.20 37.05 -48.66
CA ILE A 121 -12.25 37.85 -49.89
C ILE A 121 -11.16 38.92 -49.92
N ALA A 122 -10.87 39.59 -48.79
CA ALA A 122 -9.75 40.52 -48.66
C ALA A 122 -8.37 39.81 -48.74
N LEU A 123 -8.31 38.54 -48.31
CA LEU A 123 -7.13 37.68 -48.34
C LEU A 123 -6.70 37.22 -49.74
N PHE A 124 -7.52 37.42 -50.78
CA PHE A 124 -7.19 37.05 -52.16
C PHE A 124 -6.19 38.02 -52.83
N PHE A 125 -6.05 39.24 -52.31
CA PHE A 125 -5.26 40.31 -52.95
C PHE A 125 -3.86 40.56 -52.34
N PHE A 126 -3.49 39.85 -51.25
CA PHE A 126 -2.24 40.12 -50.53
C PHE A 126 -1.45 38.83 -50.20
N PRO A 127 -0.60 38.32 -51.13
CA PRO A 127 0.16 37.08 -50.94
C PRO A 127 1.15 37.11 -49.75
N VAL A 128 1.58 38.31 -49.33
CA VAL A 128 2.45 38.50 -48.14
C VAL A 128 1.67 38.26 -46.84
N LEU A 129 0.37 38.57 -46.81
CA LEU A 129 -0.49 38.36 -45.64
C LEU A 129 -0.73 36.85 -45.42
N TRP A 130 -0.81 36.07 -46.50
CA TRP A 130 -0.86 34.60 -46.46
C TRP A 130 0.38 33.98 -45.81
N LEU A 131 1.58 34.46 -46.16
CA LEU A 131 2.82 33.97 -45.56
C LEU A 131 2.93 34.33 -44.07
N ALA A 132 2.44 35.51 -43.67
CA ALA A 132 2.41 35.92 -42.26
C ALA A 132 1.41 35.08 -41.44
N ILE A 133 0.21 34.82 -41.98
CA ILE A 133 -0.80 33.96 -41.34
C ILE A 133 -0.30 32.51 -41.23
N LEU A 134 0.28 31.95 -42.31
CA LEU A 134 0.89 30.63 -42.28
C LEU A 134 2.06 30.55 -41.29
N GLY A 135 2.87 31.61 -41.18
CA GLY A 135 3.93 31.73 -40.18
C GLY A 135 3.40 31.73 -38.76
N LEU A 136 2.32 32.47 -38.48
CA LEU A 136 1.65 32.48 -37.17
C LEU A 136 1.03 31.14 -36.83
N ILE A 137 0.32 30.49 -37.77
CA ILE A 137 -0.26 29.15 -37.58
C ILE A 137 0.85 28.12 -37.33
N SER A 138 1.94 28.16 -38.11
CA SER A 138 3.08 27.27 -37.93
C SER A 138 3.74 27.47 -36.56
N TRP A 139 3.88 28.72 -36.12
CA TRP A 139 4.39 29.07 -34.80
C TRP A 139 3.49 28.56 -33.66
N GLN A 140 2.17 28.72 -33.80
CA GLN A 140 1.18 28.19 -32.85
C GLN A 140 1.28 26.66 -32.74
N LEU A 141 1.41 25.96 -33.86
CA LEU A 141 1.56 24.50 -33.87
C LEU A 141 2.87 24.05 -33.19
N ILE A 142 3.96 24.81 -33.35
CA ILE A 142 5.23 24.55 -32.66
C ILE A 142 5.08 24.73 -31.16
N LEU A 143 4.44 25.81 -30.70
CA LEU A 143 4.18 26.06 -29.28
C LEU A 143 3.26 25.00 -28.66
N LEU A 144 2.22 24.57 -29.37
CA LEU A 144 1.33 23.50 -28.92
C LEU A 144 2.08 22.18 -28.75
N LYS A 145 2.92 21.80 -29.73
CA LYS A 145 3.77 20.61 -29.62
C LYS A 145 4.75 20.71 -28.46
N TYR A 146 5.41 21.86 -28.29
CA TYR A 146 6.32 22.10 -27.17
C TYR A 146 5.61 21.88 -25.81
N ARG A 147 4.43 22.50 -25.61
CA ARG A 147 3.63 22.32 -24.40
C ARG A 147 3.21 20.86 -24.18
N GLN A 148 2.87 20.13 -25.24
CA GLN A 148 2.54 18.72 -25.16
C GLN A 148 3.72 17.89 -24.65
N TYR A 149 4.93 18.13 -25.16
CA TYR A 149 6.14 17.44 -24.71
C TYR A 149 6.52 17.80 -23.27
N VAL A 150 6.41 19.08 -22.86
CA VAL A 150 6.64 19.48 -21.46
C VAL A 150 5.68 18.77 -20.51
N ARG A 151 4.38 18.68 -20.84
CA ARG A 151 3.41 17.91 -20.03
C ARG A 151 3.79 16.42 -19.94
N LYS A 152 4.31 15.85 -21.03
CA LYS A 152 4.78 14.47 -21.04
C LYS A 152 5.98 14.28 -20.09
N VAL A 153 6.95 15.20 -20.11
CA VAL A 153 8.08 15.22 -19.15
C VAL A 153 7.57 15.33 -17.71
N THR A 154 6.63 16.21 -17.40
CA THR A 154 6.04 16.33 -16.06
C THR A 154 5.35 15.04 -15.62
N ALA A 155 4.63 14.37 -16.52
CA ALA A 155 3.98 13.09 -16.24
C ALA A 155 5.00 11.97 -15.97
N GLU A 156 6.05 11.87 -16.78
CA GLU A 156 7.14 10.90 -16.59
C GLU A 156 7.92 11.17 -15.28
N MET A 157 8.14 12.44 -14.90
CA MET A 157 8.73 12.80 -13.60
C MET A 157 7.85 12.45 -12.40
N ARG A 158 6.52 12.52 -12.56
CA ARG A 158 5.57 12.10 -11.52
C ARG A 158 5.62 10.59 -11.33
N ASP A 159 5.68 9.84 -12.43
CA ASP A 159 5.76 8.38 -12.41
C ASP A 159 7.04 7.90 -11.71
N LEU A 160 8.21 8.46 -12.08
CA LEU A 160 9.48 8.13 -11.42
C LEU A 160 9.47 8.44 -9.92
N ARG A 161 8.86 9.56 -9.51
CA ARG A 161 8.65 9.88 -8.08
C ARG A 161 7.75 8.85 -7.40
N GLY A 162 6.70 8.40 -8.07
CA GLY A 162 5.81 7.34 -7.58
C GLY A 162 6.56 6.03 -7.35
N GLN A 163 7.37 5.59 -8.31
CA GLN A 163 8.19 4.38 -8.18
C GLN A 163 9.19 4.49 -7.02
N ALA A 164 9.87 5.63 -6.90
CA ALA A 164 10.81 5.87 -5.79
C ALA A 164 10.11 5.89 -4.43
N LYS A 165 8.88 6.43 -4.35
CA LYS A 165 8.07 6.45 -3.13
C LYS A 165 7.66 5.04 -2.71
N ILE A 166 7.24 4.20 -3.65
CA ILE A 166 6.89 2.80 -3.37
C ILE A 166 8.09 2.04 -2.81
N ALA A 167 9.27 2.21 -3.40
CA ALA A 167 10.50 1.57 -2.90
C ALA A 167 10.90 2.07 -1.51
N LEU A 168 10.72 3.37 -1.23
CA LEU A 168 10.92 3.95 0.10
C LEU A 168 9.95 3.35 1.14
N ASP A 169 8.68 3.21 0.80
CA ASP A 169 7.66 2.67 1.70
C ASP A 169 7.95 1.21 2.07
N ARG A 170 8.33 0.39 1.09
CA ARG A 170 8.80 -0.99 1.34
C ARG A 170 10.05 -1.03 2.19
N SER A 171 11.00 -0.12 1.96
CA SER A 171 12.21 -0.01 2.78
C SER A 171 11.87 0.25 4.24
N GLN A 172 10.91 1.15 4.51
CA GLN A 172 10.45 1.43 5.87
C GLN A 172 9.71 0.25 6.51
N GLU A 173 8.94 -0.50 5.71
CA GLU A 173 8.27 -1.71 6.16
C GLU A 173 9.28 -2.81 6.55
N TYR A 174 10.28 -3.06 5.69
CA TYR A 174 11.32 -4.05 5.97
C TYR A 174 12.15 -3.70 7.21
N ALA A 175 12.49 -2.43 7.37
CA ALA A 175 13.17 -1.92 8.56
C ALA A 175 12.35 -2.16 9.83
N THR A 176 11.05 -1.82 9.80
CA THR A 176 10.14 -2.02 10.93
C THR A 176 10.01 -3.50 11.30
N ALA A 177 9.81 -4.36 10.31
CA ALA A 177 9.69 -5.80 10.52
C ALA A 177 10.98 -6.40 11.11
N ALA A 178 12.15 -6.00 10.59
CA ALA A 178 13.43 -6.46 11.10
C ALA A 178 13.67 -6.02 12.56
N SER A 179 13.32 -4.78 12.91
CA SER A 179 13.38 -4.30 14.30
C SER A 179 12.39 -5.02 15.23
N GLU A 180 11.23 -5.43 14.72
CA GLU A 180 10.28 -6.23 15.50
C GLU A 180 10.83 -7.63 15.80
N TYR A 181 11.44 -8.29 14.81
CA TYR A 181 12.12 -9.57 15.02
C TYR A 181 13.26 -9.44 16.04
N GLU A 182 14.07 -8.38 15.93
CA GLU A 182 15.10 -8.04 16.91
C GLU A 182 14.54 -7.93 18.32
N TRP A 183 13.47 -7.16 18.50
CA TRP A 183 12.83 -6.99 19.79
C TRP A 183 12.29 -8.31 20.35
N ARG A 184 11.60 -9.13 19.53
CA ARG A 184 11.04 -10.42 19.95
C ARG A 184 12.15 -11.37 20.42
N VAL A 185 13.20 -11.52 19.63
CA VAL A 185 14.33 -12.41 19.97
C VAL A 185 15.04 -11.91 21.23
N LEU A 186 15.40 -10.63 21.33
CA LEU A 186 16.07 -10.08 22.51
C LEU A 186 15.22 -10.22 23.77
N LYS A 187 13.90 -10.08 23.67
CA LYS A 187 12.97 -10.32 24.78
C LYS A 187 13.03 -11.76 25.24
N VAL A 188 12.94 -12.75 24.34
CA VAL A 188 12.98 -14.16 24.71
C VAL A 188 14.35 -14.56 25.26
N VAL A 189 15.45 -14.08 24.67
CA VAL A 189 16.81 -14.29 25.19
C VAL A 189 16.95 -13.77 26.62
N LYS A 190 16.39 -12.60 26.92
CA LYS A 190 16.37 -12.04 28.28
C LYS A 190 15.57 -12.91 29.24
N GLU A 191 14.39 -13.37 28.86
CA GLU A 191 13.54 -14.26 29.68
C GLU A 191 14.26 -15.59 29.97
N ILE A 192 14.87 -16.20 28.94
CA ILE A 192 15.68 -17.42 29.07
C ILE A 192 16.81 -17.24 30.09
N TYR A 193 17.50 -16.10 30.03
CA TYR A 193 18.58 -15.79 30.98
C TYR A 193 18.06 -15.61 32.42
N LEU A 194 16.91 -14.96 32.60
CA LEU A 194 16.29 -14.76 33.91
C LEU A 194 15.83 -16.08 34.53
N VAL A 195 15.16 -16.94 33.75
CA VAL A 195 14.71 -18.26 34.20
C VAL A 195 15.91 -19.13 34.57
N GLN A 196 16.99 -19.10 33.77
CA GLN A 196 18.23 -19.82 34.11
C GLN A 196 18.82 -19.37 35.46
N THR A 197 18.79 -18.06 35.73
CA THR A 197 19.28 -17.50 36.98
C THR A 197 18.47 -18.03 38.17
N GLN A 198 17.14 -18.05 38.05
CA GLN A 198 16.25 -18.59 39.08
C GLN A 198 16.46 -20.09 39.31
N ILE A 199 16.63 -20.89 38.24
CA ILE A 199 16.95 -22.32 38.35
C ILE A 199 18.26 -22.53 39.14
N THR A 200 19.26 -21.66 38.91
CA THR A 200 20.55 -21.71 39.60
C THR A 200 20.46 -21.28 41.06
N GLU A 201 19.59 -20.32 41.39
CA GLU A 201 19.32 -19.88 42.78
C GLU A 201 18.53 -20.92 43.59
N VAL A 202 17.57 -21.61 42.96
CA VAL A 202 16.69 -22.60 43.61
C VAL A 202 17.41 -23.95 43.85
N PHE A 203 18.48 -24.28 43.11
CA PHE A 203 19.22 -25.54 43.32
C PHE A 203 20.74 -25.44 43.15
N GLY A 204 21.46 -25.97 44.15
CA GLY A 204 22.86 -26.36 44.05
C GLY A 204 23.02 -27.72 43.32
N ARG A 205 23.62 -27.68 42.13
CA ARG A 205 24.27 -28.76 41.36
C ARG A 205 23.63 -30.16 41.39
N GLU A 206 22.71 -30.41 40.46
CA GLU A 206 22.65 -31.73 39.77
C GLU A 206 23.32 -31.61 38.38
N PRO A 207 24.34 -32.43 38.08
CA PRO A 207 25.22 -32.23 36.92
C PRO A 207 24.63 -32.58 35.54
N GLY A 208 23.47 -33.26 35.47
CA GLY A 208 22.89 -33.74 34.21
C GLY A 208 21.98 -32.73 33.49
N ALA A 209 21.02 -32.15 34.21
CA ALA A 209 20.05 -31.19 33.65
C ALA A 209 20.70 -29.84 33.28
N PHE A 210 21.79 -29.48 33.97
CA PHE A 210 22.45 -28.19 33.77
C PHE A 210 23.14 -28.05 32.40
N ASN A 211 23.59 -29.16 31.80
CA ASN A 211 24.30 -29.10 30.50
C ASN A 211 23.36 -28.74 29.34
N VAL A 212 22.14 -29.29 29.31
CA VAL A 212 21.15 -28.97 28.27
C VAL A 212 20.66 -27.52 28.41
N LEU A 213 20.44 -27.08 29.65
CA LEU A 213 20.08 -25.70 29.96
C LEU A 213 21.17 -24.70 29.58
N ALA A 214 22.43 -25.00 29.88
CA ALA A 214 23.57 -24.17 29.49
C ALA A 214 23.71 -24.08 27.97
N GLN A 215 23.50 -25.18 27.25
CA GLN A 215 23.53 -25.20 25.78
C GLN A 215 22.38 -24.38 25.17
N ASN A 216 21.19 -24.43 25.78
CA ASN A 216 20.05 -23.60 25.36
C ASN A 216 20.33 -22.10 25.56
N VAL A 217 20.90 -21.73 26.71
CA VAL A 217 21.27 -20.33 26.99
C VAL A 217 22.37 -19.86 26.03
N GLU A 218 23.38 -20.68 25.76
CA GLU A 218 24.44 -20.36 24.81
C GLU A 218 23.90 -20.14 23.39
N THR A 219 22.99 -21.01 22.93
CA THR A 219 22.35 -20.90 21.62
C THR A 219 21.49 -19.64 21.53
N ALA A 220 20.71 -19.32 22.56
CA ALA A 220 19.89 -18.11 22.61
C ALA A 220 20.74 -16.83 22.63
N VAL A 221 21.83 -16.81 23.41
CA VAL A 221 22.77 -15.68 23.45
C VAL A 221 23.46 -15.48 22.11
N GLN A 222 23.87 -16.55 21.44
CA GLN A 222 24.48 -16.45 20.11
C GLN A 222 23.48 -15.91 19.08
N ALA A 223 22.23 -16.37 19.11
CA ALA A 223 21.17 -15.84 18.26
C ALA A 223 20.94 -14.34 18.47
N GLY A 224 20.95 -13.88 19.72
CA GLY A 224 20.85 -12.45 20.04
C GLY A 224 22.02 -11.62 19.49
N LYS A 225 23.25 -12.15 19.54
CA LYS A 225 24.43 -11.50 18.96
C LYS A 225 24.36 -11.42 17.43
N ASP A 226 24.05 -12.53 16.79
CA ASP A 226 23.94 -12.62 15.33
C ASP A 226 22.87 -11.66 14.81
N LEU A 227 21.76 -11.54 15.56
CA LEU A 227 20.68 -10.63 15.21
C LEU A 227 21.07 -9.17 15.39
N THR A 228 21.69 -8.80 16.51
CA THR A 228 22.17 -7.42 16.74
C THR A 228 23.17 -6.98 15.67
N GLU A 229 24.06 -7.90 15.26
CA GLU A 229 25.03 -7.64 14.20
C GLU A 229 24.37 -7.48 12.83
N LEU A 230 23.29 -8.21 12.57
CA LEU A 230 22.51 -8.12 11.33
C LEU A 230 21.67 -6.84 11.27
N THR A 231 21.10 -6.39 12.39
CA THR A 231 20.19 -5.24 12.46
C THR A 231 20.87 -3.89 12.62
N LYS A 232 22.18 -3.85 12.94
CA LYS A 232 22.93 -2.60 13.14
C LYS A 232 22.83 -1.61 11.96
N ASP A 233 22.66 -2.12 10.74
CA ASP A 233 22.64 -1.33 9.51
C ASP A 233 21.22 -0.88 9.11
N ILE A 234 20.17 -1.23 9.86
CA ILE A 234 18.77 -0.84 9.56
C ILE A 234 18.63 0.68 9.48
N LEU A 235 19.17 1.41 10.47
CA LEU A 235 19.09 2.87 10.51
C LEU A 235 19.84 3.51 9.34
N VAL A 236 20.99 2.94 8.97
CA VAL A 236 21.80 3.41 7.85
C VAL A 236 21.06 3.17 6.53
N GLY A 237 20.50 1.98 6.33
CA GLY A 237 19.71 1.63 5.15
C GLY A 237 18.48 2.51 4.99
N ARG A 238 17.75 2.75 6.06
CA ARG A 238 16.57 3.63 6.06
C ARG A 238 16.94 5.07 5.72
N SER A 239 17.96 5.63 6.39
CA SER A 239 18.42 6.99 6.13
C SER A 239 18.91 7.16 4.69
N LYS A 240 19.61 6.16 4.13
CA LYS A 240 20.02 6.16 2.72
C LYS A 240 18.82 6.19 1.78
N ALA A 241 17.78 5.39 2.03
CA ALA A 241 16.57 5.40 1.20
C ALA A 241 15.84 6.75 1.24
N GLU A 242 15.70 7.36 2.43
CA GLU A 242 15.07 8.67 2.63
C GLU A 242 15.84 9.79 1.92
N ASP A 243 17.16 9.85 2.09
CA ASP A 243 18.06 10.84 1.47
C ASP A 243 18.06 10.74 -0.07
N GLU A 244 18.13 9.52 -0.61
CA GLU A 244 18.09 9.31 -2.06
C GLU A 244 16.71 9.67 -2.65
N PHE A 245 15.62 9.37 -1.93
CA PHE A 245 14.27 9.80 -2.34
C PHE A 245 14.12 11.32 -2.35
N GLU A 246 14.63 12.02 -1.35
CA GLU A 246 14.59 13.49 -1.31
C GLU A 246 15.33 14.10 -2.50
N LYS A 247 16.51 13.58 -2.84
CA LYS A 247 17.27 14.00 -4.03
C LYS A 247 16.49 13.75 -5.31
N ILE A 248 15.77 12.64 -5.43
CA ILE A 248 14.90 12.35 -6.58
C ILE A 248 13.80 13.40 -6.71
N GLN A 249 13.16 13.79 -5.60
CA GLN A 249 12.14 14.85 -5.63
C GLN A 249 12.71 16.18 -6.13
N GLN A 250 13.85 16.62 -5.55
CA GLN A 250 14.52 17.86 -5.92
C GLN A 250 14.94 17.87 -7.40
N LEU A 251 15.51 16.76 -7.89
CA LEU A 251 15.91 16.63 -9.28
C LEU A 251 14.71 16.59 -10.22
N ALA A 252 13.62 15.91 -9.86
CA ALA A 252 12.42 15.82 -10.69
C ALA A 252 11.73 17.19 -10.86
N ASP A 253 11.71 18.01 -9.80
CA ASP A 253 11.22 19.39 -9.87
C ASP A 253 12.14 20.28 -10.71
N ARG A 254 13.47 20.10 -10.58
CA ARG A 254 14.46 20.77 -11.41
C ARG A 254 14.30 20.43 -12.90
N VAL A 255 14.15 19.15 -13.25
CA VAL A 255 13.91 18.71 -14.63
C VAL A 255 12.66 19.35 -15.21
N THR A 256 11.57 19.36 -14.44
CA THR A 256 10.31 19.98 -14.87
C THR A 256 10.48 21.47 -15.12
N THR A 257 11.14 22.17 -14.20
CA THR A 257 11.41 23.61 -14.30
C THR A 257 12.31 23.94 -15.49
N LEU A 258 13.39 23.18 -15.70
CA LEU A 258 14.30 23.37 -16.83
C LEU A 258 13.62 23.09 -18.17
N ALA A 259 12.76 22.06 -18.23
CA ALA A 259 11.96 21.76 -19.41
C ALA A 259 10.94 22.88 -19.72
N GLU A 260 10.31 23.47 -18.71
CA GLU A 260 9.44 24.64 -18.88
C GLU A 260 10.22 25.87 -19.37
N GLN A 261 11.44 26.06 -18.87
CA GLN A 261 12.32 27.18 -19.21
C GLN A 261 13.04 27.03 -20.56
N GLY A 262 12.97 25.86 -21.20
CA GLY A 262 13.62 25.54 -22.47
C GLY A 262 15.11 25.16 -22.34
N GLU A 263 15.59 24.89 -21.13
CA GLU A 263 16.96 24.47 -20.83
C GLU A 263 17.09 22.93 -20.93
N ILE A 264 16.85 22.39 -22.14
CA ILE A 264 16.67 20.94 -22.37
C ILE A 264 17.95 20.13 -22.11
N VAL A 265 19.13 20.69 -22.40
CA VAL A 265 20.41 20.01 -22.16
C VAL A 265 20.62 19.77 -20.65
N ASP A 266 20.32 20.78 -19.83
CA ASP A 266 20.41 20.68 -18.37
C ASP A 266 19.29 19.83 -17.76
N ALA A 267 18.12 19.80 -18.40
CA ALA A 267 17.04 18.89 -18.05
C ALA A 267 17.43 17.42 -18.30
N VAL A 268 18.09 17.11 -19.43
CA VAL A 268 18.60 15.77 -19.75
C VAL A 268 19.64 15.33 -18.72
N SER A 269 20.62 16.18 -18.40
CA SER A 269 21.67 15.85 -17.44
C SER A 269 21.10 15.60 -16.03
N SER A 270 20.16 16.45 -15.59
CA SER A 270 19.47 16.29 -14.31
C SER A 270 18.63 15.00 -14.26
N ALA A 271 18.04 14.60 -15.38
CA ALA A 271 17.25 13.37 -15.44
C ALA A 271 18.09 12.09 -15.45
N VAL A 272 19.32 12.13 -15.99
CA VAL A 272 20.27 11.00 -15.84
C VAL A 272 20.62 10.81 -14.36
N ALA A 273 20.85 11.90 -13.63
CA ALA A 273 21.12 11.82 -12.20
C ALA A 273 19.96 11.18 -11.41
N ILE A 274 18.69 11.40 -11.80
CA ILE A 274 17.54 10.74 -11.17
C ILE A 274 17.64 9.21 -11.25
N GLN A 275 18.12 8.66 -12.36
CA GLN A 275 18.24 7.20 -12.53
C GLN A 275 19.28 6.59 -11.59
N GLU A 276 20.41 7.28 -11.41
CA GLU A 276 21.44 6.86 -10.45
C GLU A 276 20.89 6.87 -9.02
N ARG A 277 20.13 7.91 -8.67
CA ARG A 277 19.47 8.01 -7.35
C ARG A 277 18.41 6.94 -7.14
N LEU A 278 17.61 6.63 -8.17
CA LEU A 278 16.61 5.58 -8.11
C LEU A 278 17.24 4.20 -7.85
N ALA A 279 18.38 3.91 -8.48
CA ALA A 279 19.15 2.71 -8.21
C ALA A 279 19.66 2.69 -6.75
N GLY A 280 20.04 3.85 -6.19
CA GLY A 280 20.40 3.99 -4.78
C GLY A 280 19.27 3.64 -3.80
N VAL A 281 18.03 4.07 -4.09
CA VAL A 281 16.84 3.70 -3.30
C VAL A 281 16.59 2.19 -3.38
N GLN A 282 16.65 1.60 -4.58
CA GLN A 282 16.47 0.15 -4.78
C GLN A 282 17.56 -0.69 -4.10
N GLU A 283 18.80 -0.20 -4.07
CA GLU A 283 19.88 -0.86 -3.34
C GLU A 283 19.60 -0.87 -1.83
N ALA A 284 19.13 0.26 -1.28
CA ALA A 284 18.74 0.35 0.13
C ALA A 284 17.56 -0.57 0.46
N GLU A 285 16.53 -0.62 -0.40
CA GLU A 285 15.38 -1.54 -0.28
C GLU A 285 15.85 -3.00 -0.21
N ASN A 286 16.70 -3.42 -1.16
CA ASN A 286 17.21 -4.79 -1.21
C ASN A 286 18.09 -5.14 0.00
N SER A 287 18.87 -4.19 0.51
CA SER A 287 19.66 -4.40 1.72
C SER A 287 18.77 -4.63 2.94
N LEU A 288 17.71 -3.83 3.09
CA LEU A 288 16.76 -3.95 4.20
C LEU A 288 15.93 -5.24 4.10
N LEU A 289 15.58 -5.67 2.89
CA LEU A 289 14.91 -6.96 2.66
C LEU A 289 15.79 -8.13 3.15
N ARG A 290 17.08 -8.13 2.82
CA ARG A 290 18.01 -9.17 3.29
C ARG A 290 18.14 -9.19 4.81
N ILE A 291 18.15 -8.02 5.44
CA ILE A 291 18.18 -7.90 6.91
C ILE A 291 16.89 -8.50 7.50
N LYS A 292 15.71 -8.16 6.95
CA LYS A 292 14.41 -8.74 7.35
C LYS A 292 14.42 -10.26 7.23
N GLU A 293 14.83 -10.80 6.08
CA GLU A 293 14.87 -12.24 5.83
C GLU A 293 15.84 -12.96 6.77
N GLY A 294 17.03 -12.39 6.99
CA GLY A 294 18.01 -12.95 7.93
C GLY A 294 17.50 -12.93 9.37
N ALA A 295 16.87 -11.84 9.80
CA ALA A 295 16.30 -11.70 11.14
C ALA A 295 15.16 -12.72 11.37
N HIS A 296 14.29 -12.90 10.38
CA HIS A 296 13.26 -13.93 10.40
C HIS A 296 13.88 -15.34 10.46
N SER A 297 14.92 -15.62 9.68
CA SER A 297 15.58 -16.93 9.71
C SER A 297 16.22 -17.24 11.06
N ILE A 298 16.79 -16.25 11.76
CA ILE A 298 17.34 -16.43 13.11
C ILE A 298 16.22 -16.75 14.09
N MET A 299 15.11 -16.01 14.03
CA MET A 299 13.95 -16.24 14.89
C MET A 299 13.38 -17.65 14.73
N VAL A 300 13.18 -18.12 13.48
CA VAL A 300 12.63 -19.45 13.19
C VAL A 300 13.59 -20.58 13.55
N LYS A 301 14.89 -20.45 13.24
CA LYS A 301 15.87 -21.55 13.43
C LYS A 301 16.14 -21.87 14.89
N VAL A 302 15.99 -20.90 15.78
CA VAL A 302 16.44 -21.02 17.17
C VAL A 302 15.31 -21.56 18.06
N TYR A 303 14.06 -21.68 17.58
CA TYR A 303 12.91 -22.20 18.35
C TYR A 303 12.85 -21.57 19.76
N LEU A 304 13.11 -20.26 19.85
CA LEU A 304 13.32 -19.56 21.13
C LEU A 304 12.11 -19.69 22.07
N ASP A 305 10.90 -19.71 21.52
CA ASP A 305 9.67 -19.88 22.30
C ASP A 305 9.55 -21.28 22.90
N ASP A 306 9.91 -22.33 22.16
CA ASP A 306 9.95 -23.71 22.66
C ASP A 306 11.01 -23.88 23.75
N MET A 307 12.17 -23.23 23.58
CA MET A 307 13.24 -23.22 24.58
C MET A 307 12.80 -22.53 25.86
N LEU A 308 12.10 -21.39 25.75
CA LEU A 308 11.55 -20.67 26.89
C LEU A 308 10.46 -21.49 27.59
N ALA A 309 9.54 -22.11 26.85
CA ALA A 309 8.50 -22.97 27.40
C ALA A 309 9.11 -24.16 28.14
N THR A 310 10.13 -24.79 27.57
CA THR A 310 10.88 -25.89 28.19
C THR A 310 11.54 -25.46 29.50
N GLN A 311 12.16 -24.27 29.53
CA GLN A 311 12.79 -23.73 30.75
C GLN A 311 11.77 -23.38 31.84
N LYS A 312 10.63 -22.77 31.48
CA LYS A 312 9.55 -22.45 32.42
C LYS A 312 8.93 -23.71 33.03
N LYS A 313 8.60 -24.70 32.21
CA LYS A 313 8.08 -25.99 32.67
C LYS A 313 9.03 -26.65 33.67
N LEU A 314 10.33 -26.64 33.37
CA LEU A 314 11.31 -27.19 34.28
C LEU A 314 11.39 -26.42 35.60
N LEU A 315 11.32 -25.08 35.56
CA LEU A 315 11.27 -24.26 36.77
C LEU A 315 10.06 -24.62 37.64
N GLU A 316 8.88 -24.80 37.05
CA GLU A 316 7.66 -25.21 37.75
C GLU A 316 7.79 -26.59 38.40
N GLU A 317 8.29 -27.58 37.66
CA GLU A 317 8.55 -28.94 38.18
C GLU A 317 9.53 -28.91 39.35
N LEU A 318 10.58 -28.10 39.26
CA LEU A 318 11.57 -27.95 40.33
C LEU A 318 10.99 -27.26 41.57
N GLN A 319 10.15 -26.23 41.39
CA GLN A 319 9.45 -25.56 42.48
C GLN A 319 8.41 -26.46 43.15
N ALA A 320 7.73 -27.33 42.38
CA ALA A 320 6.81 -28.33 42.92
C ALA A 320 7.56 -29.34 43.81
N ARG A 321 8.68 -29.89 43.33
CA ARG A 321 9.53 -30.80 44.12
C ARG A 321 10.10 -30.14 45.38
N ALA A 322 10.42 -28.84 45.33
CA ALA A 322 10.87 -28.11 46.51
C ALA A 322 9.75 -28.01 47.56
N ARG A 323 8.51 -27.72 47.13
CA ARG A 323 7.32 -27.67 48.00
C ARG A 323 6.98 -29.03 48.63
N GLU A 324 7.12 -30.11 47.88
CA GLU A 324 6.92 -31.48 48.40
C GLU A 324 7.94 -31.86 49.48
N ARG A 325 9.18 -31.35 49.42
CA ARG A 325 10.18 -31.57 50.47
C ARG A 325 9.89 -30.82 51.76
N GLU A 326 9.03 -29.81 51.73
CA GLU A 326 8.69 -28.96 52.88
C GLU A 326 7.43 -29.42 53.64
N GLN A 327 6.66 -30.39 53.13
CA GLN A 327 5.51 -30.97 53.84
C GLN A 327 5.92 -32.17 54.72
N PRO A 328 5.70 -32.14 56.06
CA PRO A 328 5.94 -33.30 56.92
C PRO A 328 4.79 -34.32 56.82
N ALA A 329 5.16 -35.59 56.93
CA ALA A 329 4.28 -36.75 56.88
C ALA A 329 3.23 -36.78 58.03
N GLU A 330 1.98 -37.04 57.67
CA GLU A 330 1.00 -37.70 58.54
C GLU A 330 0.43 -38.91 57.78
N GLU A 331 0.83 -40.11 58.23
CA GLU A 331 0.32 -41.42 57.84
C GLU A 331 -1.09 -41.65 58.42
N ASP A 332 -2.02 -42.23 57.65
CA ASP A 332 -2.37 -43.66 57.78
C ASP A 332 -3.56 -44.12 56.89
N ALA A 333 -3.46 -45.38 56.44
CA ALA A 333 -4.50 -46.34 56.01
C ALA A 333 -5.14 -46.28 54.58
N GLN A 334 -4.40 -46.82 53.59
CA GLN A 334 -4.68 -47.95 52.65
C GLN A 334 -6.10 -48.32 52.10
N PRO A 335 -6.20 -49.07 50.96
CA PRO A 335 -6.90 -48.61 49.75
C PRO A 335 -8.11 -49.48 49.32
N ALA A 336 -8.91 -48.96 48.40
CA ALA A 336 -9.80 -49.76 47.55
C ALA A 336 -9.86 -49.16 46.14
N GLU A 337 -9.61 -50.02 45.14
CA GLU A 337 -9.87 -49.80 43.72
C GLU A 337 -11.36 -49.55 43.48
N GLU A 338 -11.67 -48.67 42.51
CA GLU A 338 -12.52 -48.93 41.33
C GLU A 338 -13.10 -47.59 40.80
N ASP A 339 -13.27 -47.53 39.48
CA ASP A 339 -13.90 -46.48 38.67
C ASP A 339 -13.04 -45.27 38.25
N ALA A 340 -12.38 -45.46 37.10
CA ALA A 340 -12.01 -44.39 36.19
C ALA A 340 -13.27 -43.61 35.74
N LYS A 341 -13.50 -42.46 36.38
CA LYS A 341 -14.39 -41.40 35.88
C LYS A 341 -13.74 -40.71 34.66
N PRO A 342 -14.53 -40.29 33.65
CA PRO A 342 -14.02 -39.38 32.63
C PRO A 342 -13.68 -38.03 33.28
N ALA A 343 -12.60 -37.41 32.80
CA ALA A 343 -12.08 -36.14 33.30
C ALA A 343 -13.18 -35.08 33.47
N GLU A 344 -13.33 -34.61 34.70
CA GLU A 344 -14.15 -33.44 35.07
C GLU A 344 -13.47 -32.15 34.53
N GLU A 345 -13.50 -31.95 33.21
CA GLU A 345 -13.16 -30.66 32.59
C GLU A 345 -14.27 -29.61 32.85
N ASP A 346 -15.43 -30.07 33.33
CA ASP A 346 -16.65 -29.29 33.51
C ASP A 346 -16.75 -28.55 34.86
N ALA A 347 -15.75 -28.63 35.75
CA ALA A 347 -15.79 -28.05 37.10
C ALA A 347 -15.40 -26.56 37.21
N GLN A 348 -14.77 -25.96 36.19
CA GLN A 348 -14.42 -24.53 36.21
C GLN A 348 -15.63 -23.62 35.88
N PRO A 349 -15.81 -22.47 36.55
CA PRO A 349 -16.90 -21.57 36.24
C PRO A 349 -16.75 -20.96 34.83
N ILE A 350 -17.86 -20.85 34.09
CA ILE A 350 -17.90 -20.03 32.87
C ILE A 350 -17.62 -18.57 33.27
N LEU A 351 -16.68 -17.93 32.58
CA LEU A 351 -16.35 -16.52 32.80
C LEU A 351 -17.41 -15.63 32.13
N ASP A 352 -17.60 -14.41 32.64
CA ASP A 352 -18.56 -13.45 32.09
C ASP A 352 -18.24 -13.14 30.63
N ASN A 353 -19.21 -13.36 29.74
CA ASN A 353 -19.08 -13.21 28.30
C ASN A 353 -20.42 -12.79 27.69
N LYS A 354 -20.40 -12.42 26.40
CA LYS A 354 -21.59 -11.97 25.65
C LYS A 354 -21.95 -12.88 24.48
N VAL A 355 -21.40 -14.10 24.43
CA VAL A 355 -21.68 -15.02 23.32
C VAL A 355 -23.18 -15.28 23.20
N THR A 356 -23.72 -15.19 21.99
CA THR A 356 -25.15 -15.22 21.70
C THR A 356 -25.66 -16.57 21.23
N LEU A 357 -24.76 -17.43 20.75
CA LEU A 357 -25.08 -18.81 20.41
C LEU A 357 -25.72 -19.53 21.60
N ARG A 358 -26.74 -20.33 21.32
CA ARG A 358 -27.50 -21.04 22.36
C ARG A 358 -26.70 -22.20 22.93
N ASP A 359 -26.09 -22.96 22.03
CA ASP A 359 -25.30 -24.16 22.34
C ASP A 359 -23.93 -24.04 21.62
N PRO A 360 -23.05 -23.13 22.08
CA PRO A 360 -21.80 -22.82 21.40
C PRO A 360 -20.84 -24.02 21.41
N ILE A 361 -20.37 -24.42 20.23
CA ILE A 361 -19.26 -25.36 20.06
C ILE A 361 -18.01 -24.54 19.77
N ALA A 362 -16.98 -24.66 20.59
CA ALA A 362 -15.71 -23.98 20.35
C ALA A 362 -15.02 -24.56 19.11
N ILE A 363 -14.72 -23.71 18.13
CA ILE A 363 -13.68 -24.00 17.14
C ILE A 363 -12.33 -23.88 17.84
N VAL A 364 -12.18 -22.79 18.59
CA VAL A 364 -10.96 -22.48 19.33
C VAL A 364 -11.26 -21.45 20.42
N GLY A 365 -10.45 -21.44 21.49
CA GLY A 365 -10.71 -20.64 22.69
C GLY A 365 -11.64 -21.35 23.66
N SER A 366 -12.15 -20.63 24.66
CA SER A 366 -13.02 -21.21 25.69
C SER A 366 -13.75 -20.14 26.49
N LEU A 367 -15.04 -20.37 26.75
CA LEU A 367 -15.87 -19.51 27.62
C LEU A 367 -15.43 -19.58 29.09
N ARG A 368 -14.64 -20.59 29.46
CA ARG A 368 -14.05 -20.77 30.80
C ARG A 368 -12.66 -20.13 30.92
N GLY A 369 -12.15 -19.55 29.83
CA GLY A 369 -10.79 -19.05 29.71
C GLY A 369 -10.04 -19.84 28.63
N ALA A 370 -9.62 -19.16 27.55
CA ALA A 370 -8.81 -19.78 26.51
C ALA A 370 -7.51 -20.33 27.11
N THR A 371 -7.08 -21.51 26.66
CA THR A 371 -5.90 -22.22 27.21
C THR A 371 -4.57 -21.72 26.66
N GLU A 372 -4.60 -20.88 25.64
CA GLU A 372 -3.41 -20.31 25.00
C GLU A 372 -3.76 -19.00 24.28
N ASN A 373 -2.73 -18.23 23.92
CA ASN A 373 -2.88 -17.08 23.04
C ASN A 373 -2.94 -17.54 21.58
N ILE A 374 -3.94 -17.07 20.85
CA ILE A 374 -4.16 -17.43 19.45
C ILE A 374 -4.18 -16.15 18.65
N ASP A 375 -3.31 -16.12 17.66
CA ASP A 375 -3.05 -15.03 16.75
C ASP A 375 -2.62 -15.66 15.43
N ASP A 376 -3.20 -15.21 14.32
CA ASP A 376 -2.81 -15.56 12.97
C ASP A 376 -2.94 -17.08 12.65
N ARG A 377 -4.11 -17.68 12.93
CA ARG A 377 -4.38 -19.11 12.68
C ARG A 377 -5.65 -19.36 11.88
N TRP A 378 -5.62 -20.42 11.06
CA TRP A 378 -6.78 -20.94 10.34
C TRP A 378 -7.20 -22.30 10.89
N PHE A 379 -8.51 -22.52 11.00
CA PHE A 379 -9.13 -23.71 11.55
C PHE A 379 -10.08 -24.31 10.51
N PRO A 380 -9.80 -25.53 10.01
CA PRO A 380 -10.70 -26.22 9.11
C PRO A 380 -11.91 -26.77 9.89
N LEU A 381 -13.09 -26.71 9.27
CA LEU A 381 -14.33 -27.27 9.80
C LEU A 381 -15.10 -27.99 8.70
N GLU A 382 -15.54 -29.21 8.98
CA GLU A 382 -16.43 -29.99 8.12
C GLU A 382 -17.89 -29.81 8.57
N LEU A 383 -18.73 -29.35 7.67
CA LEU A 383 -20.15 -29.10 7.90
C LEU A 383 -20.99 -30.30 7.42
N PRO A 384 -22.16 -30.55 8.05
CA PRO A 384 -23.07 -31.61 7.66
C PRO A 384 -23.95 -31.23 6.44
N PHE A 385 -23.72 -30.05 5.85
CA PHE A 385 -24.34 -29.58 4.60
C PHE A 385 -23.42 -28.62 3.86
N ALA A 386 -23.68 -28.44 2.56
CA ALA A 386 -22.93 -27.50 1.76
C ALA A 386 -23.42 -26.05 1.98
N VAL A 387 -22.48 -25.13 2.15
CA VAL A 387 -22.70 -23.68 2.13
C VAL A 387 -22.22 -23.11 0.81
N SER A 388 -22.79 -21.97 0.38
CA SER A 388 -22.52 -21.39 -0.94
C SER A 388 -22.15 -19.91 -0.87
N LEU A 389 -21.17 -19.51 -1.69
CA LEU A 389 -20.76 -18.13 -1.93
C LEU A 389 -20.42 -17.94 -3.41
N PHE A 390 -21.01 -16.93 -4.07
CA PHE A 390 -20.82 -16.69 -5.52
C PHE A 390 -20.99 -17.97 -6.38
N ASN A 391 -22.00 -18.79 -6.03
CA ASN A 391 -22.32 -20.09 -6.62
C ASN A 391 -21.26 -21.19 -6.48
N TYR A 392 -20.17 -20.95 -5.75
CA TYR A 392 -19.27 -22.00 -5.29
C TYR A 392 -19.84 -22.63 -4.02
N SER A 393 -19.90 -23.96 -3.95
CA SER A 393 -20.49 -24.69 -2.83
C SER A 393 -19.57 -25.77 -2.31
N THR A 394 -19.48 -25.89 -0.99
CA THR A 394 -18.62 -26.84 -0.28
C THR A 394 -19.22 -27.16 1.07
N ASN A 395 -18.88 -28.31 1.65
CA ASN A 395 -19.12 -28.61 3.06
C ASN A 395 -17.87 -28.42 3.93
N GLN A 396 -16.72 -28.09 3.35
CA GLN A 396 -15.48 -27.81 4.07
C GLN A 396 -15.25 -26.30 4.10
N VAL A 397 -15.08 -25.73 5.29
CA VAL A 397 -14.82 -24.30 5.49
C VAL A 397 -13.55 -24.08 6.32
N PHE A 398 -12.96 -22.90 6.19
CA PHE A 398 -11.77 -22.50 6.93
C PHE A 398 -12.06 -21.18 7.64
N VAL A 399 -11.90 -21.15 8.96
CA VAL A 399 -12.19 -19.98 9.80
C VAL A 399 -10.89 -19.47 10.40
N THR A 400 -10.68 -18.16 10.46
CA THR A 400 -9.54 -17.56 11.17
C THR A 400 -10.00 -16.66 12.30
N ASP A 401 -9.17 -16.54 13.32
CA ASP A 401 -9.28 -15.56 14.39
C ASP A 401 -9.38 -14.13 13.87
N ASN A 402 -8.72 -13.82 12.74
CA ASN A 402 -8.74 -12.53 12.04
C ASN A 402 -10.06 -12.18 11.32
N GLY A 403 -11.18 -12.83 11.70
CA GLY A 403 -12.51 -12.46 11.23
C GLY A 403 -12.77 -12.74 9.75
N ILE A 404 -12.25 -13.86 9.23
CA ILE A 404 -12.49 -14.36 7.87
C ILE A 404 -13.01 -15.79 7.91
N LEU A 405 -13.91 -16.13 6.99
CA LEU A 405 -14.30 -17.49 6.66
C LEU A 405 -14.14 -17.75 5.16
N SER A 406 -13.39 -18.78 4.77
CA SER A 406 -13.20 -19.21 3.38
C SER A 406 -13.86 -20.56 3.11
N LEU A 407 -14.33 -20.75 1.88
CA LEU A 407 -14.90 -22.00 1.37
C LEU A 407 -13.88 -22.87 0.60
N ASP A 408 -12.76 -22.31 0.14
CA ASP A 408 -11.86 -22.99 -0.79
C ASP A 408 -10.54 -23.45 -0.15
N SER A 409 -9.92 -22.65 0.72
CA SER A 409 -8.70 -23.06 1.42
C SER A 409 -8.44 -22.22 2.67
N ALA A 410 -7.48 -22.62 3.50
CA ALA A 410 -6.87 -21.67 4.43
C ALA A 410 -6.12 -20.58 3.64
N GLY A 411 -6.06 -19.38 4.20
CA GLY A 411 -5.29 -18.26 3.67
C GLY A 411 -3.89 -18.11 4.27
N GLY A 412 -3.20 -17.05 3.85
CA GLY A 412 -1.95 -16.60 4.44
C GLY A 412 -2.18 -15.91 5.78
N THR A 413 -1.08 -15.72 6.52
CA THR A 413 -1.06 -15.19 7.88
C THR A 413 -0.02 -14.07 8.06
N ASN A 414 0.51 -13.50 6.97
CA ASN A 414 1.43 -12.37 7.08
C ASN A 414 0.67 -11.07 7.37
N SER A 415 1.42 -9.99 7.65
CA SER A 415 0.89 -8.65 7.97
C SER A 415 -0.17 -8.15 7.01
N GLU A 416 -0.01 -8.37 5.72
CA GLU A 416 -0.95 -7.93 4.68
C GLU A 416 -2.23 -8.77 4.65
N GLN A 417 -2.18 -10.04 5.05
CA GLN A 417 -3.33 -10.96 5.09
C GLN A 417 -4.10 -10.88 6.41
N ARG A 418 -3.49 -10.45 7.50
CA ARG A 418 -4.17 -10.23 8.78
C ARG A 418 -4.80 -8.84 8.90
N ASN A 419 -4.22 -7.82 8.26
CA ASN A 419 -4.81 -6.48 8.21
C ASN A 419 -5.73 -6.35 7.00
N GLY A 420 -7.01 -6.03 7.25
CA GLY A 420 -8.01 -5.89 6.20
C GLY A 420 -7.56 -5.02 5.03
N GLN A 421 -7.69 -5.53 3.81
CA GLN A 421 -7.34 -4.84 2.55
C GLN A 421 -8.58 -4.51 1.72
N VAL A 422 -8.43 -3.60 0.75
CA VAL A 422 -9.51 -3.32 -0.21
C VAL A 422 -9.84 -4.57 -1.02
N LEU A 423 -11.12 -4.94 -1.07
CA LEU A 423 -11.58 -6.09 -1.85
C LEU A 423 -11.68 -5.76 -3.36
N PRO A 424 -11.43 -6.74 -4.25
CA PRO A 424 -11.01 -8.10 -3.92
C PRO A 424 -9.50 -8.15 -3.66
N PHE A 425 -9.09 -9.00 -2.72
CA PHE A 425 -7.69 -9.20 -2.39
C PHE A 425 -7.36 -10.70 -2.48
N TYR A 426 -6.44 -11.05 -3.38
CA TYR A 426 -6.11 -12.46 -3.68
C TYR A 426 -4.66 -12.82 -3.35
N ASP A 427 -3.92 -11.94 -2.69
CA ASP A 427 -2.58 -12.28 -2.22
C ASP A 427 -2.70 -13.14 -0.97
N GLN A 428 -2.77 -14.46 -1.20
CA GLN A 428 -2.94 -15.49 -0.18
C GLN A 428 -4.23 -15.41 0.63
N ILE A 429 -5.17 -14.52 0.29
CA ILE A 429 -6.55 -14.63 0.74
C ILE A 429 -7.34 -15.47 -0.29
N PRO A 430 -8.00 -16.56 0.12
CA PRO A 430 -8.71 -17.46 -0.78
C PRO A 430 -9.84 -16.78 -1.56
N ALA A 431 -10.18 -17.32 -2.71
CA ALA A 431 -11.05 -16.66 -3.67
C ALA A 431 -12.51 -16.59 -3.18
N TYR A 432 -12.97 -17.57 -2.41
CA TYR A 432 -14.34 -17.62 -1.90
C TYR A 432 -14.33 -17.34 -0.39
N SER A 433 -14.15 -16.06 -0.06
CA SER A 433 -13.97 -15.61 1.32
C SER A 433 -15.03 -14.59 1.75
N MET A 434 -15.45 -14.72 3.00
CA MET A 434 -16.38 -13.88 3.71
C MET A 434 -15.63 -13.13 4.81
N PHE A 435 -15.80 -11.82 4.86
CA PHE A 435 -15.09 -10.92 5.76
C PHE A 435 -16.11 -10.23 6.67
N PRO A 436 -16.61 -10.90 7.72
CA PRO A 436 -17.50 -10.25 8.69
C PRO A 436 -16.80 -9.12 9.44
N PHE A 437 -15.50 -9.26 9.75
CA PHE A 437 -14.70 -8.22 10.38
C PHE A 437 -13.21 -8.49 10.21
N TRP A 438 -12.69 -8.34 8.98
CA TRP A 438 -11.31 -8.71 8.68
C TRP A 438 -10.32 -7.68 9.21
N THR A 439 -9.56 -8.06 10.24
CA THR A 439 -8.49 -7.29 10.88
C THR A 439 -7.63 -8.21 11.77
N ASP A 440 -6.49 -7.69 12.24
CA ASP A 440 -5.55 -8.35 13.18
C ASP A 440 -6.19 -8.54 14.57
N LEU A 441 -6.88 -9.66 14.76
CA LEU A 441 -7.62 -10.05 15.97
C LEU A 441 -6.85 -11.13 16.74
N LYS A 442 -7.20 -11.29 18.02
CA LYS A 442 -6.49 -12.18 18.95
C LYS A 442 -7.42 -12.76 20.01
N ILE A 443 -7.21 -14.02 20.33
CA ILE A 443 -7.75 -14.71 21.51
C ILE A 443 -6.66 -14.73 22.57
N CYS A 444 -7.01 -14.31 23.79
CA CYS A 444 -6.06 -14.16 24.89
C CYS A 444 -6.24 -15.28 25.90
N GLU A 445 -5.13 -15.87 26.32
CA GLU A 445 -5.10 -16.89 27.37
C GLU A 445 -5.79 -16.40 28.65
N GLY A 446 -6.59 -17.27 29.27
CA GLY A 446 -7.31 -16.98 30.51
C GLY A 446 -8.52 -16.05 30.38
N LYS A 447 -8.83 -15.57 29.17
CA LYS A 447 -10.02 -14.74 28.89
C LYS A 447 -11.13 -15.59 28.25
N PRO A 448 -12.41 -15.22 28.39
CA PRO A 448 -13.54 -15.92 27.73
C PRO A 448 -13.58 -15.72 26.20
N HIS A 449 -12.43 -15.57 25.55
CA HIS A 449 -12.33 -15.31 24.12
C HIS A 449 -12.41 -16.62 23.34
N GLY A 450 -12.93 -16.54 22.13
CA GLY A 450 -12.97 -17.68 21.23
C GLY A 450 -13.72 -17.42 19.94
N ILE A 451 -13.65 -18.43 19.08
CA ILE A 451 -14.50 -18.57 17.92
C ILE A 451 -15.40 -19.77 18.17
N TYR A 452 -16.70 -19.53 18.12
CA TYR A 452 -17.71 -20.54 18.40
C TYR A 452 -18.58 -20.73 17.17
N TYR A 453 -19.16 -21.91 17.03
CA TYR A 453 -20.17 -22.14 16.02
C TYR A 453 -21.34 -22.94 16.58
N GLU A 454 -22.48 -22.82 15.91
CA GLU A 454 -23.62 -23.69 16.13
C GLU A 454 -24.28 -24.04 14.80
N ILE A 455 -24.91 -25.22 14.77
CA ILE A 455 -25.76 -25.64 13.67
C ILE A 455 -27.12 -25.97 14.25
N VAL A 456 -28.15 -25.26 13.78
CA VAL A 456 -29.52 -25.37 14.30
C VAL A 456 -30.47 -25.72 13.17
N GLY A 457 -31.46 -26.57 13.45
CA GLY A 457 -32.54 -26.92 12.52
C GLY A 457 -32.40 -28.32 11.91
N GLU A 458 -33.39 -28.68 11.10
CA GLU A 458 -33.47 -29.99 10.45
C GLU A 458 -32.86 -29.96 9.05
N THR A 459 -32.44 -31.13 8.54
CA THR A 459 -31.88 -31.27 7.19
C THR A 459 -32.74 -30.57 6.13
N GLY A 460 -32.13 -29.69 5.32
CA GLY A 460 -32.80 -28.84 4.33
C GLY A 460 -33.23 -27.47 4.86
N SER A 461 -33.08 -27.22 6.15
CA SER A 461 -33.45 -25.97 6.83
C SER A 461 -32.47 -25.58 7.93
N ARG A 462 -31.26 -26.17 7.93
CA ARG A 462 -30.23 -25.87 8.92
C ARG A 462 -29.70 -24.45 8.75
N SER A 463 -29.28 -23.83 9.84
CA SER A 463 -28.47 -22.62 9.82
C SER A 463 -27.13 -22.89 10.47
N PHE A 464 -26.06 -22.47 9.82
CA PHE A 464 -24.71 -22.47 10.35
C PHE A 464 -24.35 -21.05 10.76
N THR A 465 -23.97 -20.85 12.01
CA THR A 465 -23.54 -19.55 12.53
C THR A 465 -22.17 -19.68 13.17
N VAL A 466 -21.25 -18.79 12.81
CA VAL A 466 -19.93 -18.64 13.44
C VAL A 466 -19.92 -17.30 14.16
N GLU A 467 -19.48 -17.32 15.40
CA GLU A 467 -19.47 -16.16 16.28
C GLU A 467 -18.05 -15.94 16.83
N TRP A 468 -17.55 -14.73 16.65
CA TRP A 468 -16.28 -14.28 17.20
C TRP A 468 -16.55 -13.47 18.44
N TYR A 469 -15.88 -13.84 19.54
CA TYR A 469 -15.79 -13.04 20.75
C TYR A 469 -14.32 -12.91 21.11
N VAL A 470 -13.69 -11.87 20.60
CA VAL A 470 -12.22 -11.74 20.53
C VAL A 470 -11.78 -10.31 20.83
N THR A 471 -10.47 -10.08 20.81
CA THR A 471 -9.86 -8.75 20.95
C THR A 471 -9.00 -8.40 19.74
N ARG A 472 -8.48 -7.18 19.68
CA ARG A 472 -7.47 -6.82 18.67
C ARG A 472 -6.06 -7.16 19.20
N TRP A 473 -5.16 -7.62 18.33
CA TRP A 473 -3.80 -8.07 18.70
C TRP A 473 -3.05 -7.12 19.63
N SER A 474 -3.13 -5.81 19.38
CA SER A 474 -2.44 -4.76 20.16
C SER A 474 -3.28 -4.17 21.29
N LYS A 475 -4.53 -4.60 21.47
CA LYS A 475 -5.52 -3.97 22.36
C LYS A 475 -6.43 -5.05 23.00
N GLU A 476 -5.86 -5.80 23.94
CA GLU A 476 -6.53 -6.93 24.64
C GLU A 476 -7.69 -6.50 25.56
N ASP A 477 -7.93 -5.19 25.70
CA ASP A 477 -9.06 -4.59 26.40
C ASP A 477 -10.22 -4.20 25.47
N GLN A 478 -10.02 -4.28 24.15
CA GLN A 478 -11.04 -3.96 23.15
C GLN A 478 -11.74 -5.22 22.66
N TYR A 479 -13.02 -5.37 22.99
CA TYR A 479 -13.81 -6.51 22.57
C TYR A 479 -14.42 -6.27 21.19
N PHE A 480 -14.37 -7.31 20.38
CA PHE A 480 -15.03 -7.42 19.09
C PHE A 480 -15.95 -8.62 19.15
N HIS A 481 -17.23 -8.36 18.91
CA HIS A 481 -18.31 -9.31 19.07
C HIS A 481 -19.25 -9.23 17.87
N PHE A 482 -19.14 -10.21 16.99
CA PHE A 482 -19.89 -10.28 15.75
C PHE A 482 -20.08 -11.73 15.33
N ASN A 483 -21.07 -11.95 14.45
CA ASN A 483 -21.28 -13.27 13.87
C ASN A 483 -21.48 -13.21 12.36
N LEU A 484 -21.38 -14.39 11.76
CA LEU A 484 -21.69 -14.70 10.39
C LEU A 484 -22.67 -15.87 10.39
N ARG A 485 -23.75 -15.76 9.62
CA ARG A 485 -24.76 -16.81 9.45
C ARG A 485 -25.03 -17.13 7.98
N ILE A 486 -25.20 -18.43 7.71
CA ILE A 486 -25.61 -18.99 6.41
C ILE A 486 -26.74 -19.99 6.65
N ASP A 487 -27.80 -19.91 5.86
CA ASP A 487 -28.94 -20.84 5.93
C ASP A 487 -28.90 -21.83 4.75
N GLU A 488 -29.04 -23.13 5.03
CA GLU A 488 -29.06 -24.22 4.04
C GLU A 488 -30.13 -24.04 2.97
N ALA A 489 -31.29 -23.49 3.35
CA ALA A 489 -32.41 -23.22 2.44
C ALA A 489 -32.18 -22.01 1.52
N HIS A 490 -31.20 -21.16 1.82
CA HIS A 490 -30.94 -19.91 1.10
C HIS A 490 -29.47 -19.82 0.67
N PRO A 491 -29.04 -20.62 -0.32
CA PRO A 491 -27.66 -20.60 -0.79
C PRO A 491 -27.29 -19.21 -1.33
N ASN A 492 -26.02 -18.83 -1.20
CA ASN A 492 -25.45 -17.54 -1.61
C ASN A 492 -25.91 -16.33 -0.77
N ILE A 493 -26.69 -16.54 0.28
CA ILE A 493 -27.05 -15.51 1.25
C ILE A 493 -26.16 -15.63 2.49
N VAL A 494 -25.49 -14.54 2.83
CA VAL A 494 -24.63 -14.45 4.02
C VAL A 494 -25.08 -13.27 4.86
N THR A 495 -25.30 -13.50 6.16
CA THR A 495 -25.73 -12.45 7.10
C THR A 495 -24.64 -12.19 8.13
N TYR A 496 -24.29 -10.92 8.35
CA TYR A 496 -23.44 -10.48 9.45
C TYR A 496 -24.26 -9.72 10.49
N GLN A 497 -23.98 -9.93 11.76
CA GLN A 497 -24.55 -9.15 12.87
C GLN A 497 -23.45 -8.69 13.81
N TYR A 498 -23.55 -7.44 14.24
CA TYR A 498 -22.57 -6.80 15.11
C TYR A 498 -23.20 -6.45 16.45
N TYR A 499 -22.58 -6.90 17.54
CA TYR A 499 -23.04 -6.71 18.90
C TYR A 499 -22.15 -5.72 19.65
N ASP A 500 -20.83 -5.82 19.43
CA ASP A 500 -19.86 -4.87 19.94
C ASP A 500 -18.66 -4.77 18.98
N ALA A 501 -18.18 -3.56 18.78
CA ALA A 501 -16.99 -3.27 17.98
C ALA A 501 -16.47 -1.90 18.43
N VAL A 502 -15.49 -1.89 19.32
CA VAL A 502 -15.03 -0.67 20.01
C VAL A 502 -14.65 0.46 19.04
N ASP A 503 -14.04 0.14 17.90
CA ASP A 503 -13.62 1.11 16.90
C ASP A 503 -14.65 1.35 15.78
N LYS A 504 -15.82 0.72 15.88
CA LYS A 504 -16.90 0.75 14.87
C LYS A 504 -16.43 0.34 13.47
N GLY A 505 -15.39 -0.48 13.34
CA GLY A 505 -14.85 -0.90 12.04
C GLY A 505 -13.91 0.10 11.38
N ALA A 506 -13.37 1.07 12.13
CA ALA A 506 -12.39 2.04 11.64
C ALA A 506 -11.09 1.41 11.11
N GLU A 507 -10.75 0.21 11.56
CA GLU A 507 -9.58 -0.56 11.14
C GLU A 507 -10.01 -1.99 10.80
N CYS A 508 -10.80 -2.17 9.75
CA CYS A 508 -11.18 -3.50 9.26
C CYS A 508 -11.67 -3.44 7.81
N THR A 509 -11.80 -4.61 7.19
CA THR A 509 -12.51 -4.79 5.94
C THR A 509 -13.76 -5.65 6.16
N ILE A 510 -14.89 -5.20 5.62
CA ILE A 510 -16.17 -5.91 5.70
C ILE A 510 -16.73 -6.14 4.31
N GLY A 511 -17.00 -7.40 3.98
CA GLY A 511 -17.53 -7.76 2.68
C GLY A 511 -17.47 -9.24 2.37
N VAL A 512 -17.52 -9.55 1.08
CA VAL A 512 -17.40 -10.89 0.50
C VAL A 512 -16.64 -10.79 -0.82
N GLN A 513 -15.86 -11.83 -1.16
CA GLN A 513 -15.23 -11.96 -2.47
C GLN A 513 -15.44 -13.37 -3.05
N GLY A 514 -15.43 -13.45 -4.37
CA GLY A 514 -15.47 -14.66 -5.17
C GLY A 514 -14.30 -14.70 -6.15
N ALA A 515 -14.21 -15.75 -6.97
CA ALA A 515 -13.22 -15.82 -8.04
C ALA A 515 -13.43 -14.75 -9.13
N ASN A 516 -12.41 -14.55 -9.97
CA ASN A 516 -12.46 -13.67 -11.16
C ASN A 516 -12.79 -12.19 -10.87
N GLY A 517 -12.43 -11.67 -9.69
CA GLY A 517 -12.60 -10.27 -9.34
C GLY A 517 -14.01 -9.87 -8.92
N VAL A 518 -14.92 -10.83 -8.66
CA VAL A 518 -16.26 -10.53 -8.15
C VAL A 518 -16.19 -10.33 -6.64
N PHE A 519 -16.77 -9.23 -6.16
CA PHE A 519 -16.84 -8.93 -4.72
C PHE A 519 -17.97 -7.95 -4.40
N LYS A 520 -18.30 -7.87 -3.12
CA LYS A 520 -19.16 -6.84 -2.53
C LYS A 520 -18.55 -6.38 -1.21
N MET A 521 -18.21 -5.10 -1.10
CA MET A 521 -17.59 -4.52 0.09
C MET A 521 -18.55 -3.51 0.72
N PHE A 522 -18.75 -3.63 2.04
CA PHE A 522 -19.51 -2.65 2.83
C PHE A 522 -18.62 -1.49 3.25
N SER A 523 -17.45 -1.80 3.82
CA SER A 523 -16.50 -0.82 4.32
C SER A 523 -15.07 -1.35 4.27
N HIS A 524 -14.13 -0.43 4.19
CA HIS A 524 -12.71 -0.65 4.43
C HIS A 524 -12.17 0.57 5.18
N ASN A 525 -11.72 0.35 6.42
CA ASN A 525 -11.21 1.40 7.32
C ASN A 525 -12.20 2.57 7.51
N GLU A 526 -13.47 2.25 7.79
CA GLU A 526 -14.53 3.23 8.00
C GLU A 526 -15.36 2.90 9.25
N ALA A 527 -15.44 3.85 10.19
CA ALA A 527 -16.19 3.74 11.43
C ALA A 527 -17.73 3.77 11.21
N LYS A 528 -18.32 2.65 10.79
CA LYS A 528 -19.75 2.51 10.42
C LYS A 528 -20.46 1.31 11.07
N VAL A 529 -19.76 0.56 11.91
CA VAL A 529 -20.25 -0.67 12.55
C VAL A 529 -20.74 -0.34 13.96
N ASP A 530 -21.95 0.19 14.05
CA ASP A 530 -22.61 0.38 15.34
C ASP A 530 -23.22 -0.94 15.84
N PRO A 531 -23.24 -1.20 17.17
CA PRO A 531 -24.00 -2.28 17.76
C PRO A 531 -25.45 -2.32 17.25
N GLY A 532 -25.90 -3.50 16.83
CA GLY A 532 -27.23 -3.71 16.25
C GLY A 532 -27.24 -3.56 14.72
N LEU A 533 -26.09 -3.33 14.06
CA LEU A 533 -25.99 -3.36 12.61
C LEU A 533 -26.14 -4.79 12.08
N ARG A 534 -26.93 -4.95 11.01
CA ARG A 534 -27.06 -6.19 10.24
C ARG A 534 -26.78 -5.94 8.77
N LEU A 535 -25.94 -6.78 8.18
CA LEU A 535 -25.63 -6.80 6.75
C LEU A 535 -26.10 -8.13 6.16
N VAL A 536 -26.78 -8.09 5.02
CA VAL A 536 -27.17 -9.30 4.27
C VAL A 536 -26.61 -9.20 2.86
N PHE A 537 -25.69 -10.09 2.52
CA PHE A 537 -25.10 -10.18 1.19
C PHE A 537 -25.83 -11.25 0.39
N ASN A 538 -26.36 -10.88 -0.77
CA ASN A 538 -26.82 -11.83 -1.79
C ASN A 538 -25.77 -11.90 -2.89
N THR A 539 -24.95 -12.95 -2.82
CA THR A 539 -23.80 -13.12 -3.73
C THR A 539 -24.17 -13.69 -5.10
N ALA A 540 -25.37 -14.21 -5.26
CA ALA A 540 -25.89 -14.57 -6.58
C ALA A 540 -26.24 -13.32 -7.41
N GLU A 541 -26.77 -12.29 -6.75
CA GLU A 541 -27.15 -11.02 -7.38
C GLU A 541 -26.10 -9.90 -7.20
N ASN A 542 -25.07 -10.17 -6.41
CA ASN A 542 -24.07 -9.20 -5.98
C ASN A 542 -24.68 -7.93 -5.32
N THR A 543 -25.71 -8.12 -4.51
CA THR A 543 -26.43 -7.08 -3.75
C THR A 543 -26.14 -7.18 -2.26
N MET A 544 -26.43 -6.10 -1.53
CA MET A 544 -26.22 -6.03 -0.08
C MET A 544 -27.32 -5.15 0.52
N ASP A 545 -27.98 -5.68 1.54
CA ASP A 545 -28.95 -4.96 2.35
C ASP A 545 -28.34 -4.57 3.69
N VAL A 546 -28.58 -3.34 4.10
CA VAL A 546 -28.12 -2.76 5.37
C VAL A 546 -29.35 -2.49 6.23
N SER A 547 -29.39 -3.06 7.42
CA SER A 547 -30.50 -2.94 8.35
C SER A 547 -30.02 -2.94 9.79
N THR A 548 -30.93 -2.77 10.74
CA THR A 548 -30.61 -2.88 12.17
C THR A 548 -31.45 -3.97 12.83
N PHE A 549 -30.97 -4.47 13.96
CA PHE A 549 -31.67 -5.43 14.81
C PHE A 549 -31.54 -5.03 16.29
N SER A 550 -32.44 -5.55 17.12
CA SER A 550 -32.38 -5.35 18.56
C SER A 550 -31.41 -6.34 19.18
N ILE A 551 -30.49 -5.84 20.00
CA ILE A 551 -29.58 -6.63 20.85
C ILE A 551 -30.28 -7.01 22.14
#